data_AF-A0A9Q0S0G1-F1
#
_entry.id   AF-A0A9Q0S0G1-F1
#
_cell.length_a   1.000
_cell.length_b   1.000
_cell.length_c   1.000
_cell.angle_alpha   90.00
_cell.angle_beta   90.00
_cell.angle_gamma   90.00
#
_symmetry.space_group_name_H-M   'P 1'
#
loop_
_entity.id
_entity.type
_entity.pdbx_description
1 polymer ?
#
loop_
_entity_poly.entity_id
_entity_poly.type
_entity_poly.pdbx_seq_one_letter_code
_entity_poly.pdbx_strand_id
1 'polypeptide(L)'
;MGAQSIHSDDLSNNKLIKLLQILEKTFEKYDIEPTVCTQRLICTLSKTSAESVARGYGSSTDKIVDGIFSSPWFLDKVAGTAVDDAIRFGKSFGNCYKQYSACKLKSMSLEKMFEIFIRNIKK
;
A
#
# COMPACT_ATOMS: atom_id res chain seq x y z
N MET A 1 39.06 -26.37 -13.84
CA MET A 1 38.62 -25.10 -14.48
C MET A 1 37.11 -25.17 -14.57
N GLY A 2 36.27 -24.35 -13.95
CA GLY A 2 36.43 -23.24 -13.03
C GLY A 2 35.17 -23.17 -12.16
N ALA A 3 35.31 -22.57 -10.98
CA ALA A 3 34.26 -22.46 -9.97
C ALA A 3 33.08 -21.58 -10.44
N GLN A 4 31.85 -21.99 -10.13
CA GLN A 4 30.74 -21.04 -9.97
C GLN A 4 30.39 -20.98 -8.49
N SER A 5 30.87 -19.89 -7.89
CA SER A 5 30.65 -19.48 -6.52
C SER A 5 29.16 -19.26 -6.29
N ILE A 6 28.57 -20.03 -5.38
CA ILE A 6 27.23 -19.78 -4.85
C ILE A 6 27.32 -18.51 -4.00
N HIS A 7 26.84 -17.41 -4.57
CA HIS A 7 26.77 -16.09 -3.95
C HIS A 7 25.72 -16.10 -2.84
N SER A 8 25.99 -15.47 -1.71
CA SER A 8 25.20 -15.54 -0.47
C SER A 8 23.81 -14.85 -0.50
N ASP A 9 23.27 -14.53 -1.68
CA ASP A 9 22.02 -13.75 -1.86
C ASP A 9 20.75 -14.60 -2.02
N ASP A 10 20.85 -15.92 -2.26
CA ASP A 10 19.68 -16.77 -2.51
C ASP A 10 18.81 -17.03 -1.26
N LEU A 11 19.38 -17.02 -0.04
CA LEU A 11 18.63 -17.39 1.17
C LEU A 11 17.57 -16.34 1.58
N SER A 12 17.82 -15.05 1.30
CA SER A 12 16.88 -13.95 1.56
C SER A 12 15.76 -13.89 0.51
N ASN A 13 16.13 -14.07 -0.77
CA ASN A 13 15.19 -14.16 -1.88
C ASN A 13 14.17 -15.28 -1.68
N ASN A 14 14.60 -16.42 -1.16
CA ASN A 14 13.71 -17.54 -0.87
C ASN A 14 12.68 -17.24 0.24
N LYS A 15 13.01 -16.42 1.24
CA LYS A 15 12.04 -16.00 2.28
C LYS A 15 11.08 -14.94 1.72
N LEU A 16 11.59 -13.94 0.99
CA LEU A 16 10.76 -12.89 0.38
C LEU A 16 9.78 -13.47 -0.65
N ILE A 17 10.25 -14.35 -1.53
CA ILE A 17 9.41 -15.03 -2.53
C ILE A 17 8.32 -15.86 -1.85
N LYS A 18 8.65 -16.60 -0.78
CA LYS A 18 7.64 -17.35 -0.01
C LYS A 18 6.61 -16.42 0.64
N LEU A 19 7.03 -15.25 1.13
CA LEU A 19 6.12 -14.27 1.70
C LEU A 19 5.17 -13.69 0.65
N LEU A 20 5.70 -13.32 -0.51
CA LEU A 20 4.90 -12.84 -1.64
C LEU A 20 3.89 -13.90 -2.08
N GLN A 21 4.30 -15.17 -2.17
CA GLN A 21 3.40 -16.27 -2.50
C GLN A 21 2.30 -16.49 -1.45
N ILE A 22 2.60 -16.31 -0.16
CA ILE A 22 1.59 -16.41 0.91
C ILE A 22 0.60 -15.25 0.81
N LEU A 23 1.09 -14.06 0.50
CA LEU A 23 0.28 -12.86 0.33
C LEU A 23 -0.65 -13.00 -0.88
N GLU A 24 -0.13 -13.44 -2.02
CA GLU A 24 -0.90 -13.73 -3.24
C GLU A 24 -2.00 -14.75 -2.97
N LYS A 25 -1.65 -15.91 -2.36
CA LYS A 25 -2.64 -16.93 -1.99
C LYS A 25 -3.69 -16.42 -1.01
N THR A 26 -3.32 -15.47 -0.15
CA THR A 26 -4.26 -14.85 0.79
C THR A 26 -5.22 -13.94 0.03
N PHE A 27 -4.74 -13.15 -0.92
CA PHE A 27 -5.59 -12.29 -1.74
C PHE A 27 -6.55 -13.09 -2.61
N GLU A 28 -6.07 -14.15 -3.26
CA GLU A 28 -6.93 -15.09 -4.00
C GLU A 28 -7.97 -15.74 -3.10
N LYS A 29 -7.57 -16.25 -1.92
CA LYS A 29 -8.48 -16.94 -0.99
C LYS A 29 -9.60 -16.04 -0.47
N TYR A 30 -9.36 -14.75 -0.35
CA TYR A 30 -10.34 -13.79 0.17
C TYR A 30 -11.00 -12.94 -0.91
N ASP A 31 -10.78 -13.26 -2.20
CA ASP A 31 -11.29 -12.50 -3.34
C ASP A 31 -10.99 -10.99 -3.20
N ILE A 32 -9.75 -10.71 -2.77
CA ILE A 32 -9.25 -9.36 -2.56
C ILE A 32 -8.61 -8.93 -3.87
N GLU A 33 -9.22 -7.98 -4.56
CA GLU A 33 -8.57 -7.28 -5.67
C GLU A 33 -7.49 -6.35 -5.11
N PRO A 34 -6.18 -6.70 -5.24
CA PRO A 34 -5.12 -5.97 -4.57
C PRO A 34 -5.03 -4.53 -5.08
N THR A 35 -5.33 -4.33 -6.37
CA THR A 35 -5.38 -3.02 -7.03
C THR A 35 -6.40 -2.09 -6.38
N VAL A 36 -7.65 -2.54 -6.21
CA VAL A 36 -8.73 -1.73 -5.63
C VAL A 36 -8.42 -1.39 -4.17
N CYS A 37 -7.82 -2.32 -3.44
CA CYS A 37 -7.42 -2.09 -2.05
C CYS A 37 -6.24 -1.13 -1.91
N THR A 38 -5.28 -1.17 -2.83
CA THR A 38 -4.20 -0.18 -2.91
C THR A 38 -4.75 1.20 -3.24
N GLN A 39 -5.67 1.31 -4.21
CA GLN A 39 -6.34 2.58 -4.51
C GLN A 39 -7.11 3.13 -3.30
N ARG A 40 -7.82 2.27 -2.56
CA ARG A 40 -8.51 2.67 -1.31
C ARG A 40 -7.53 3.19 -0.27
N LEU A 41 -6.38 2.55 -0.12
CA LEU A 41 -5.33 2.97 0.80
C LEU A 41 -4.78 4.34 0.40
N ILE A 42 -4.39 4.51 -0.87
CA ILE A 42 -3.87 5.77 -1.41
C ILE A 42 -4.89 6.91 -1.23
N CYS A 43 -6.15 6.66 -1.58
CA CYS A 43 -7.23 7.62 -1.39
C CYS A 43 -7.36 8.02 0.09
N THR A 44 -7.36 7.04 0.99
CA THR A 44 -7.52 7.28 2.42
C THR A 44 -6.35 8.09 2.96
N LEU A 45 -5.11 7.69 2.64
CA LEU A 45 -3.90 8.42 3.03
C LEU A 45 -3.93 9.86 2.54
N SER A 46 -4.24 10.06 1.25
CA SER A 46 -4.29 11.39 0.65
C SER A 46 -5.38 12.27 1.27
N LYS A 47 -6.53 11.69 1.63
CA LYS A 47 -7.58 12.41 2.35
C LYS A 47 -7.13 12.80 3.74
N THR A 48 -6.67 11.83 4.54
CA THR A 48 -6.35 12.05 5.95
C THR A 48 -5.18 12.99 6.11
N SER A 49 -4.15 12.89 5.25
CA SER A 49 -3.01 13.80 5.26
C SER A 49 -3.45 15.22 4.90
N ALA A 50 -4.21 15.39 3.81
CA ALA A 50 -4.69 16.69 3.38
C ALA A 50 -5.62 17.34 4.42
N GLU A 51 -6.57 16.60 5.02
CA GLU A 51 -7.44 17.11 6.08
C GLU A 51 -6.63 17.55 7.31
N SER A 52 -5.68 16.72 7.75
CA SER A 52 -4.92 16.99 8.97
C SER A 52 -3.98 18.17 8.80
N VAL A 53 -3.32 18.26 7.64
CA VAL A 53 -2.46 19.41 7.28
C VAL A 53 -3.30 20.68 7.14
N ALA A 54 -4.42 20.64 6.42
CA ALA A 54 -5.30 21.80 6.24
C ALA A 54 -5.89 22.33 7.56
N ARG A 55 -6.15 21.44 8.53
CA ARG A 55 -6.66 21.81 9.86
C ARG A 55 -5.56 22.17 10.88
N GLY A 56 -4.29 22.10 10.48
CA GLY A 56 -3.15 22.54 11.31
C GLY A 56 -2.68 21.54 12.37
N TYR A 57 -3.25 20.34 12.46
CA TYR A 57 -2.82 19.29 13.40
C TYR A 57 -2.09 18.11 12.75
N GLY A 58 -1.76 18.22 11.45
CA GLY A 58 -1.04 17.18 10.71
C GLY A 58 0.34 16.91 11.30
N SER A 59 0.65 15.62 11.49
CA SER A 59 1.96 15.15 11.90
C SER A 59 3.02 15.41 10.83
N SER A 60 4.31 15.22 11.17
CA SER A 60 5.39 15.28 10.17
C SER A 60 5.16 14.30 9.03
N THR A 61 4.63 13.12 9.32
CA THR A 61 4.29 12.12 8.31
C THR A 61 3.16 12.59 7.41
N ASP A 62 2.11 13.20 7.96
CA ASP A 62 1.00 13.75 7.16
C ASP A 62 1.50 14.83 6.19
N LYS A 63 2.40 15.71 6.66
CA LYS A 63 3.00 16.76 5.82
C LYS A 63 3.85 16.18 4.68
N ILE A 64 4.64 15.14 4.96
CA ILE A 64 5.44 14.48 3.92
C ILE A 64 4.53 13.83 2.88
N VAL A 65 3.53 13.07 3.33
CA VAL A 65 2.57 12.39 2.45
C VAL A 65 1.80 13.40 1.60
N ASP A 66 1.24 14.43 2.22
CA ASP A 66 0.52 15.51 1.52
C ASP A 66 1.43 16.26 0.55
N GLY A 67 2.69 16.50 0.93
CA GLY A 67 3.69 17.12 0.07
C GLY A 67 3.99 16.28 -1.18
N ILE A 68 4.17 14.96 -1.03
CA ILE A 68 4.38 14.04 -2.17
C ILE A 68 3.13 14.03 -3.07
N PHE A 69 1.95 13.85 -2.50
CA PHE A 69 0.67 13.80 -3.23
C PHE A 69 0.19 15.16 -3.78
N SER A 70 0.90 16.23 -3.48
CA SER A 70 0.71 17.56 -4.06
C SER A 70 1.83 17.95 -5.00
N SER A 71 2.88 17.14 -5.12
CA SER A 71 4.07 17.52 -5.85
C SER A 71 3.87 17.38 -7.36
N PRO A 72 4.18 18.40 -8.17
CA PRO A 72 4.01 18.35 -9.63
C PRO A 72 4.75 17.16 -10.26
N TRP A 73 6.00 16.89 -9.84
CA TRP A 73 6.78 15.77 -10.38
C TRP A 73 6.12 14.41 -10.13
N PHE A 74 5.45 14.25 -8.99
CA PHE A 74 4.80 13.00 -8.63
C PHE A 74 3.49 12.85 -9.40
N LEU A 75 2.68 13.92 -9.43
CA LEU A 75 1.42 13.96 -10.14
C LEU A 75 1.61 13.72 -11.64
N ASP A 76 2.63 14.32 -12.26
CA ASP A 76 2.96 14.06 -13.67
C ASP A 76 3.31 12.59 -13.95
N LYS A 77 3.92 11.90 -12.98
CA LYS A 77 4.27 10.48 -13.10
C LYS A 77 3.08 9.55 -12.97
N VAL A 78 2.09 9.92 -12.16
CA VAL A 78 0.91 9.10 -11.93
C VAL A 78 -0.30 9.53 -12.75
N ALA A 79 -0.21 10.63 -13.51
CA ALA A 79 -1.30 11.22 -14.26
C ALA A 79 -2.05 10.18 -15.11
N GLY A 80 -3.38 10.17 -14.99
CA GLY A 80 -4.25 9.25 -15.74
C GLY A 80 -4.20 7.79 -15.28
N THR A 81 -3.49 7.48 -14.18
CA THR A 81 -3.50 6.16 -13.57
C THR A 81 -4.55 6.04 -12.47
N ALA A 82 -4.83 4.81 -12.09
CA ALA A 82 -5.59 4.45 -10.89
C ALA A 82 -5.12 5.13 -9.60
N VAL A 83 -3.83 5.51 -9.52
CA VAL A 83 -3.23 6.21 -8.38
C VAL A 83 -3.61 7.69 -8.39
N ASP A 84 -3.54 8.34 -9.55
CA ASP A 84 -3.96 9.75 -9.73
C ASP A 84 -5.44 9.92 -9.37
N ASP A 85 -6.31 9.04 -9.88
CA ASP A 85 -7.74 9.06 -9.53
C ASP A 85 -7.98 8.93 -8.01
N ALA A 86 -7.23 8.03 -7.35
CA ALA A 86 -7.34 7.84 -5.91
C ALA A 86 -6.89 9.06 -5.12
N ILE A 87 -5.77 9.69 -5.51
CA ILE A 87 -5.28 10.93 -4.90
C ILE A 87 -6.30 12.05 -5.07
N ARG A 88 -6.77 12.29 -6.31
CA ARG A 88 -7.72 13.36 -6.62
C ARG A 88 -9.04 13.21 -5.86
N PHE A 89 -9.56 11.98 -5.78
CA PHE A 89 -10.78 11.71 -5.01
C PHE A 89 -10.57 11.90 -3.50
N GLY A 90 -9.42 11.45 -2.97
CA GLY A 90 -9.04 11.64 -1.56
C GLY A 90 -8.90 13.11 -1.16
N LYS A 91 -8.17 13.90 -1.96
CA LYS A 91 -7.99 15.36 -1.73
C LYS A 91 -9.27 16.17 -1.87
N SER A 92 -10.26 15.64 -2.60
CA SER A 92 -11.61 16.21 -2.66
C SER A 92 -12.47 15.85 -1.43
N PHE A 93 -11.86 15.27 -0.39
CA PHE A 93 -12.50 14.82 0.86
C PHE A 93 -13.60 13.77 0.65
N GLY A 94 -13.54 13.04 -0.47
CA GLY A 94 -14.50 11.98 -0.81
C GLY A 94 -14.53 10.82 0.20
N ASN A 95 -15.55 9.97 0.10
CA ASN A 95 -15.63 8.76 0.92
C ASN A 95 -14.89 7.59 0.23
N CYS A 96 -13.59 7.43 0.53
CA CYS A 96 -12.75 6.38 -0.05
C CYS A 96 -13.28 4.96 0.17
N TYR A 97 -13.96 4.72 1.30
CA TYR A 97 -14.54 3.41 1.62
C TYR A 97 -15.71 3.08 0.68
N LYS A 98 -16.52 4.10 0.34
CA LYS A 98 -17.63 3.98 -0.61
C LYS A 98 -17.13 3.88 -2.06
N GLN A 99 -16.15 4.71 -2.43
CA GLN A 99 -15.60 4.72 -3.80
C GLN A 99 -14.92 3.41 -4.17
N TYR A 100 -14.18 2.83 -3.22
CA TYR A 100 -13.45 1.57 -3.40
C TYR A 100 -14.09 0.45 -2.58
N SER A 101 -15.42 0.33 -2.64
CA SER A 101 -16.19 -0.65 -1.88
C SER A 101 -15.93 -2.09 -2.31
N ALA A 102 -15.43 -2.31 -3.53
CA ALA A 102 -14.99 -3.62 -4.01
C ALA A 102 -13.74 -4.13 -3.26
N CYS A 103 -12.99 -3.24 -2.58
CA CYS A 103 -11.95 -3.70 -1.67
C CYS A 103 -12.56 -4.38 -0.43
N LYS A 104 -12.49 -5.72 -0.40
CA LYS A 104 -12.99 -6.57 0.69
C LYS A 104 -12.05 -6.63 1.90
N LEU A 105 -10.95 -5.89 1.88
CA LEU A 105 -9.97 -5.82 2.98
C LEU A 105 -10.62 -5.11 4.18
N LYS A 106 -11.01 -5.93 5.17
CA LYS A 106 -11.54 -5.47 6.47
C LYS A 106 -10.38 -5.31 7.46
N SER A 107 -10.57 -4.49 8.49
CA SER A 107 -9.61 -4.32 9.61
C SER A 107 -9.13 -5.66 10.19
N MET A 108 -10.06 -6.60 10.37
CA MET A 108 -9.80 -7.96 10.84
C MET A 108 -8.91 -8.79 9.88
N SER A 109 -8.93 -8.50 8.57
CA SER A 109 -8.04 -9.13 7.59
C SER A 109 -6.63 -8.54 7.64
N LEU A 110 -6.53 -7.25 7.99
CA LEU A 110 -5.27 -6.53 8.19
C LEU A 110 -4.54 -7.01 9.44
N GLU A 111 -5.23 -7.16 10.57
CA GLU A 111 -4.66 -7.75 11.79
C GLU A 111 -4.14 -9.16 11.54
N LYS A 112 -4.94 -10.02 10.87
CA LYS A 112 -4.50 -11.38 10.52
C LYS A 112 -3.33 -11.39 9.55
N MET A 113 -3.30 -10.49 8.56
CA MET A 113 -2.12 -10.34 7.68
C MET A 113 -0.89 -9.89 8.46
N PHE A 114 -1.05 -8.93 9.38
CA PHE A 114 0.05 -8.42 10.20
C PHE A 114 0.57 -9.49 11.16
N GLU A 115 -0.31 -10.30 11.75
CA GLU A 115 0.09 -11.46 12.56
C GLU A 115 0.86 -12.50 11.74
N ILE A 116 0.40 -12.82 10.52
CA ILE A 116 1.11 -13.74 9.62
C ILE A 116 2.48 -13.17 9.24
N PHE A 117 2.56 -11.87 8.97
CA PHE A 117 3.79 -11.17 8.65
C PHE A 117 4.79 -11.21 9.83
N ILE A 118 4.36 -10.83 11.04
CA ILE A 118 5.21 -10.82 12.25
C ILE A 118 5.65 -12.23 12.65
N ARG A 119 4.78 -13.24 12.51
CA ARG A 119 5.10 -14.64 12.84
C ARG A 119 6.17 -15.23 11.91
N ASN A 120 6.21 -14.81 10.65
CA ASN A 120 7.21 -15.29 9.68
C ASN A 120 8.53 -14.52 9.72
N ILE A 121 8.56 -13.30 10.26
CA ILE A 121 9.80 -12.53 10.49
C ILE A 121 10.54 -13.01 11.74
N LYS A 122 9.80 -13.45 12.78
CA LYS A 122 10.39 -13.98 14.02
C LYS A 122 10.86 -15.45 13.94
N LYS A 123 10.78 -16.10 12.77
CA LYS A 123 11.33 -17.45 12.50
C LYS A 123 12.48 -17.39 11.50
#